data_AF-A0A950BGV7-F1
#
_entry.id   AF-A0A950BGV7-F1
#
_cell.length_a   1.000
_cell.length_b   1.000
_cell.length_c   1.000
_cell.angle_alpha   90.00
_cell.angle_beta   90.00
_cell.angle_gamma   90.00
#
_symmetry.space_group_name_H-M   'P 1'
#
loop_
_entity.id
_entity.type
_entity.pdbx_description
1 polymer ?
#
loop_
_entity_poly.entity_id
_entity_poly.type
_entity_poly.pdbx_seq_one_letter_code
_entity_poly.pdbx_strand_id
1 'polypeptide(L)'
;MSVRDGRISRRRALAAIGALALVPAACARRPTVKVGSKNFTEELILGEMYAALLEHAGLPVERRLDLGSTQVVMPALARGDVDLYPEYTGTALLVVLKQPPLSDRRAVYSVVKAEYAKQFDLVVLDPAPMNDTQALATTRVLAAKYGLRTLSDCSHAAPKLRLGAPHEFLKRPDGLPGLIKAYGGFAFAGVVLDDIGLKYKALET
;
A
#
# COMPACT_ATOMS: atom_id res chain seq x y z
N MET A 1 -29.09 66.59 -51.18
CA MET A 1 -27.67 66.74 -50.82
C MET A 1 -27.35 65.59 -49.87
N SER A 2 -26.53 64.57 -50.13
CA SER A 2 -25.51 64.31 -51.14
C SER A 2 -25.54 62.82 -51.47
N VAL A 3 -25.42 62.50 -52.75
CA VAL A 3 -25.24 61.15 -53.32
C VAL A 3 -23.79 60.71 -53.11
N ARG A 4 -23.52 59.43 -52.87
CA ARG A 4 -22.30 58.77 -53.37
C ARG A 4 -22.48 57.25 -53.52
N ASP A 5 -22.41 56.85 -54.78
CA ASP A 5 -22.24 55.52 -55.35
C ASP A 5 -20.97 54.79 -54.87
N GLY A 6 -20.99 53.47 -54.98
CA GLY A 6 -19.78 52.64 -54.83
C GLY A 6 -20.00 51.14 -54.99
N ARG A 7 -20.25 50.68 -56.23
CA ARG A 7 -20.22 49.25 -56.61
C ARG A 7 -18.79 48.71 -56.65
N ILE A 8 -18.51 47.59 -55.97
CA ILE A 8 -17.43 46.61 -56.24
C ILE A 8 -17.88 45.29 -55.58
N SER A 9 -17.72 44.06 -56.06
CA SER A 9 -17.51 43.40 -57.35
C SER A 9 -17.62 41.90 -57.01
N ARG A 10 -18.29 41.11 -57.85
CA ARG A 10 -18.44 39.66 -57.68
C ARG A 10 -17.07 38.97 -57.80
N ARG A 11 -16.66 38.19 -56.81
CA ARG A 11 -15.73 37.08 -57.02
C ARG A 11 -16.25 35.81 -56.36
N ARG A 12 -16.28 34.79 -57.20
CA ARG A 12 -16.76 33.42 -57.00
C ARG A 12 -15.92 32.74 -55.91
N ALA A 13 -16.56 32.02 -55.00
CA ALA A 13 -15.93 30.94 -54.25
C ALA A 13 -16.70 29.66 -54.57
N LEU A 14 -16.09 28.83 -55.41
CA LEU A 14 -16.55 27.51 -55.82
C LEU A 14 -15.62 26.48 -55.17
N ALA A 15 -16.23 25.43 -54.62
CA ALA A 15 -15.73 24.08 -54.40
C ALA A 15 -14.68 23.79 -53.30
N ALA A 16 -15.09 22.94 -52.36
CA ALA A 16 -14.40 21.72 -51.94
C ALA A 16 -15.44 20.82 -51.22
N ILE A 17 -16.20 20.00 -51.95
CA ILE A 17 -16.02 18.53 -52.05
C ILE A 17 -15.61 17.91 -50.71
N GLY A 18 -16.55 17.17 -50.13
CA GLY A 18 -16.39 16.46 -48.87
C GLY A 18 -15.29 15.40 -48.94
N ALA A 19 -14.36 15.48 -48.01
CA ALA A 19 -13.58 14.34 -47.57
C ALA A 19 -14.37 13.67 -46.44
N LEU A 20 -14.97 12.52 -46.74
CA LEU A 20 -15.40 11.57 -45.72
C LEU A 20 -14.12 11.09 -45.03
N ALA A 21 -13.78 11.71 -43.90
CA ALA A 21 -12.66 11.29 -43.07
C ALA A 21 -12.98 9.89 -42.53
N LEU A 22 -12.39 8.87 -43.16
CA LEU A 22 -12.31 7.53 -42.61
C LEU A 22 -11.41 7.63 -41.36
N VAL A 23 -12.02 7.87 -40.21
CA VAL A 23 -11.31 7.80 -38.92
C VAL A 23 -10.87 6.35 -38.77
N PRO A 24 -9.55 6.06 -38.78
CA PRO A 24 -9.11 4.73 -38.41
C PRO A 24 -9.59 4.53 -36.97
N ALA A 25 -10.38 3.50 -36.73
CA ALA A 25 -10.64 3.04 -35.38
C ALA A 25 -9.27 2.69 -34.78
N ALA A 26 -8.65 3.68 -34.12
CA ALA A 26 -7.48 3.46 -33.31
C ALA A 26 -7.94 2.44 -32.28
N CYS A 27 -7.50 1.20 -32.47
CA CYS A 27 -7.68 0.14 -31.50
C CYS A 27 -7.02 0.66 -30.23
N ALA A 28 -7.81 1.24 -29.33
CA ALA A 28 -7.30 1.90 -28.13
C ALA A 28 -6.65 0.79 -27.30
N ARG A 29 -5.33 0.69 -27.40
CA ARG A 29 -4.54 -0.26 -26.64
C ARG A 29 -4.83 0.01 -25.17
N ARG A 30 -5.43 -0.98 -24.50
CA ARG A 30 -5.79 -0.86 -23.09
C ARG A 30 -4.54 -0.43 -22.30
N PRO A 31 -4.64 0.58 -21.43
CA PRO A 31 -3.51 1.00 -20.60
C PRO A 31 -2.99 -0.18 -19.78
N THR A 32 -1.67 -0.35 -19.72
CA THR A 32 -1.03 -1.36 -18.86
C THR A 32 -1.18 -0.94 -17.40
N VAL A 33 -1.71 -1.83 -16.57
CA VAL A 33 -1.86 -1.61 -15.12
C VAL A 33 -0.59 -2.06 -14.41
N LYS A 34 0.05 -1.17 -13.66
CA LYS A 34 1.24 -1.49 -12.86
C LYS A 34 0.82 -1.97 -11.48
N VAL A 35 1.03 -3.26 -11.20
CA VAL A 35 0.70 -3.88 -9.92
C VAL A 35 1.95 -3.96 -9.06
N GLY A 36 1.92 -3.33 -7.90
CA GLY A 36 3.00 -3.34 -6.94
C GLY A 36 2.70 -4.16 -5.69
N SER A 37 3.73 -4.33 -4.86
CA SER A 37 3.63 -4.95 -3.54
C SER A 37 4.71 -4.44 -2.61
N LYS A 38 4.53 -4.71 -1.32
CA LYS A 38 5.64 -4.64 -0.37
C LYS A 38 6.57 -5.86 -0.50
N ASN A 39 7.67 -5.81 0.25
CA ASN A 39 8.77 -6.79 0.22
C ASN A 39 8.63 -7.96 1.20
N PHE A 40 7.44 -8.54 1.35
CA PHE A 40 7.27 -9.75 2.15
C PHE A 40 6.26 -10.72 1.55
N THR A 41 6.30 -11.97 1.98
CA THR A 41 5.65 -13.11 1.32
C THR A 41 4.16 -12.91 1.03
N GLU A 42 3.37 -12.47 2.02
CA GLU A 42 1.94 -12.24 1.81
C GLU A 42 1.70 -11.17 0.72
N GLU A 43 2.41 -10.05 0.80
CA GLU A 43 2.29 -8.96 -0.18
C GLU A 43 2.71 -9.37 -1.59
N LEU A 44 3.75 -10.21 -1.72
CA LEU A 44 4.15 -10.78 -3.01
C LEU A 44 3.05 -11.68 -3.58
N ILE A 45 2.47 -12.55 -2.73
CA ILE A 45 1.37 -13.45 -3.14
C ILE A 45 0.14 -12.61 -3.54
N LEU A 46 -0.26 -11.62 -2.74
CA LEU A 46 -1.41 -10.77 -3.03
C LEU A 46 -1.18 -9.93 -4.30
N GLY A 47 0.02 -9.39 -4.50
CA GLY A 47 0.41 -8.69 -5.72
C GLY A 47 0.26 -9.58 -6.96
N GLU A 48 0.76 -10.82 -6.90
CA GLU A 48 0.58 -11.80 -7.98
C GLU A 48 -0.89 -12.17 -8.21
N MET A 49 -1.69 -12.33 -7.14
CA MET A 49 -3.12 -12.60 -7.24
C MET A 49 -3.86 -11.46 -7.95
N TYR A 50 -3.56 -10.20 -7.63
CA TYR A 50 -4.15 -9.05 -8.32
C TYR A 50 -3.73 -9.00 -9.79
N ALA A 51 -2.44 -9.23 -10.08
CA ALA A 51 -1.93 -9.26 -11.44
C ALA A 51 -2.65 -10.34 -12.28
N ALA A 52 -2.74 -11.57 -11.76
CA ALA A 52 -3.40 -12.68 -12.43
C ALA A 52 -4.90 -12.41 -12.67
N LEU A 53 -5.60 -11.79 -11.71
CA LEU A 53 -7.01 -11.45 -11.84
C LEU A 53 -7.25 -10.40 -12.94
N LEU A 54 -6.40 -9.37 -13.00
CA LEU A 54 -6.46 -8.31 -14.02
C LEU A 54 -6.14 -8.87 -15.42
N GLU A 55 -5.14 -9.75 -15.53
CA GLU A 55 -4.80 -10.45 -16.77
C GLU A 55 -5.96 -11.34 -17.24
N HIS A 56 -6.60 -12.07 -16.32
CA HIS A 56 -7.79 -12.87 -16.62
C HIS A 56 -8.95 -12.02 -17.13
N ALA A 57 -9.09 -10.78 -16.64
CA ALA A 57 -10.05 -9.79 -17.14
C ALA A 57 -9.65 -9.13 -18.48
N GLY A 58 -8.53 -9.54 -19.09
CA GLY A 58 -8.04 -9.03 -20.36
C GLY A 58 -7.41 -7.63 -20.26
N LEU A 59 -6.86 -7.27 -19.10
CA LEU A 59 -6.05 -6.07 -18.92
C LEU A 59 -4.56 -6.43 -19.01
N PRO A 60 -3.75 -5.66 -19.78
CA PRO A 60 -2.31 -5.83 -19.73
C PRO A 60 -1.79 -5.40 -18.34
N VAL A 61 -0.91 -6.20 -17.76
CA VAL A 61 -0.35 -5.93 -16.43
C VAL A 61 1.17 -5.85 -16.49
N GLU A 62 1.72 -4.92 -15.73
CA GLU A 62 3.13 -4.80 -15.43
C GLU A 62 3.35 -5.06 -13.94
N ARG A 63 4.11 -6.09 -13.60
CA ARG A 63 4.46 -6.39 -12.21
C ARG A 63 5.61 -5.49 -11.74
N ARG A 64 5.42 -4.82 -10.62
CA ARG A 64 6.36 -3.96 -9.88
C ARG A 64 6.37 -4.40 -8.42
N LEU A 65 6.58 -5.70 -8.20
CA LEU A 65 6.55 -6.31 -6.88
C LEU A 65 7.85 -6.04 -6.12
N ASP A 66 7.84 -6.35 -4.83
CA ASP A 66 9.03 -6.29 -3.96
C ASP A 66 9.65 -4.88 -3.83
N LEU A 67 8.81 -3.85 -3.73
CA LEU A 67 9.28 -2.44 -3.73
C LEU A 67 9.84 -1.97 -2.38
N GLY A 68 9.62 -2.72 -1.30
CA GLY A 68 10.00 -2.33 0.06
C GLY A 68 8.79 -2.15 0.98
N SER A 69 8.92 -1.30 2.00
CA SER A 69 7.85 -1.05 2.96
C SER A 69 6.82 -0.03 2.46
N THR A 70 5.75 0.20 3.22
CA THR A 70 4.72 1.22 2.91
C THR A 70 5.32 2.60 2.58
N GLN A 71 6.40 3.00 3.26
CA GLN A 71 7.08 4.28 3.02
C GLN A 71 7.72 4.38 1.62
N VAL A 72 7.94 3.25 0.94
CA VAL A 72 8.45 3.20 -0.44
C VAL A 72 7.29 3.06 -1.44
N VAL A 73 6.35 2.14 -1.16
CA VAL A 73 5.24 1.85 -2.10
C VAL A 73 4.24 2.99 -2.18
N MET A 74 3.89 3.62 -1.06
CA MET A 74 2.86 4.67 -1.06
C MET A 74 3.27 5.91 -1.88
N PRO A 75 4.50 6.45 -1.76
CA PRO A 75 4.94 7.50 -2.68
C PRO A 75 5.02 7.05 -4.14
N ALA A 76 5.26 5.75 -4.41
CA ALA A 76 5.27 5.21 -5.77
C ALA A 76 3.86 5.16 -6.37
N LEU A 77 2.87 4.77 -5.57
CA LEU A 77 1.46 4.85 -5.94
C LEU A 77 1.04 6.30 -6.21
N ALA A 78 1.36 7.23 -5.31
CA ALA A 78 0.94 8.63 -5.42
C ALA A 78 1.52 9.37 -6.64
N ARG A 79 2.71 8.96 -7.13
CA ARG A 79 3.33 9.54 -8.33
C ARG A 79 3.06 8.72 -9.61
N GLY A 80 2.28 7.65 -9.50
CA GLY A 80 1.91 6.80 -10.63
C GLY A 80 3.02 5.89 -11.13
N ASP A 81 4.00 5.49 -10.31
CA ASP A 81 4.94 4.41 -10.66
C ASP A 81 4.31 3.02 -10.48
N VAL A 82 3.26 2.95 -9.65
CA VAL A 82 2.38 1.79 -9.43
C VAL A 82 0.95 2.31 -9.48
N ASP A 83 0.01 1.53 -9.99
CA ASP A 83 -1.40 1.91 -10.07
C ASP A 83 -2.25 1.21 -8.98
N LEU A 84 -1.80 0.07 -8.46
CA LEU A 84 -2.46 -0.72 -7.43
C LEU A 84 -1.43 -1.49 -6.58
N TYR A 85 -1.62 -1.53 -5.27
CA TYR A 85 -0.94 -2.48 -4.39
C TYR A 85 -1.83 -2.86 -3.18
N PRO A 86 -1.60 -4.02 -2.54
CA PRO A 86 -2.24 -4.37 -1.27
C PRO A 86 -1.76 -3.47 -0.12
N GLU A 87 -2.66 -2.94 0.71
CA GLU A 87 -2.28 -2.19 1.92
C GLU A 87 -3.19 -2.56 3.10
N TYR A 88 -2.61 -2.57 4.30
CA TYR A 88 -3.31 -2.80 5.56
C TYR A 88 -3.84 -1.47 6.09
N THR A 89 -5.11 -1.46 6.46
CA THR A 89 -5.81 -0.26 6.93
C THR A 89 -5.15 0.37 8.17
N GLY A 90 -4.68 -0.45 9.13
CA GLY A 90 -3.95 0.05 10.30
C GLY A 90 -2.60 0.70 9.95
N THR A 91 -1.88 0.13 8.97
CA THR A 91 -0.62 0.71 8.48
C THR A 91 -0.86 2.00 7.70
N ALA A 92 -1.87 2.04 6.82
CA ALA A 92 -2.30 3.26 6.16
C ALA A 92 -2.61 4.38 7.17
N LEU A 93 -3.37 4.08 8.22
CA LEU A 93 -3.74 5.04 9.26
C LEU A 93 -2.51 5.63 9.99
N LEU A 94 -1.61 4.76 10.43
CA LEU A 94 -0.50 5.16 11.31
C LEU A 94 0.73 5.64 10.55
N VAL A 95 1.06 4.99 9.44
CA VAL A 95 2.30 5.26 8.69
C VAL A 95 2.09 6.30 7.61
N VAL A 96 0.97 6.24 6.87
CA VAL A 96 0.70 7.19 5.78
C VAL A 96 0.01 8.44 6.32
N LEU A 97 -1.12 8.27 7.00
CA LEU A 97 -1.94 9.40 7.47
C LEU A 97 -1.46 10.02 8.78
N LYS A 98 -0.54 9.34 9.49
CA LYS A 98 -0.01 9.79 10.79
C LYS A 98 -1.09 10.08 11.84
N GLN A 99 -2.20 9.35 11.79
CA GLN A 99 -3.30 9.52 12.74
C GLN A 99 -3.09 8.68 14.00
N PRO A 100 -3.80 8.99 15.11
CA PRO A 100 -3.80 8.15 16.29
C PRO A 100 -4.34 6.74 16.01
N PRO A 101 -3.89 5.71 16.76
CA PRO A 101 -4.41 4.36 16.61
C PRO A 101 -5.90 4.28 16.97
N LEU A 102 -6.64 3.50 16.19
CA LEU A 102 -8.05 3.16 16.42
C LEU A 102 -8.20 1.65 16.50
N SER A 103 -9.04 1.16 17.42
CA SER A 103 -9.25 -0.28 17.64
C SER A 103 -10.42 -0.86 16.84
N ASP A 104 -11.38 -0.04 16.40
CA ASP A 104 -12.51 -0.51 15.59
C ASP A 104 -12.12 -0.58 14.11
N ARG A 105 -12.17 -1.79 13.55
CA ARG A 105 -11.79 -2.06 12.15
C ARG A 105 -12.59 -1.24 11.14
N ARG A 106 -13.88 -1.02 11.39
CA ARG A 106 -14.75 -0.27 10.47
C ARG A 106 -14.39 1.21 10.49
N ALA A 107 -14.16 1.78 11.68
CA ALA A 107 -13.70 3.15 11.85
C ALA A 107 -12.35 3.38 11.16
N VAL A 108 -11.36 2.49 11.35
CA VAL A 108 -10.06 2.56 10.66
C VAL A 108 -10.26 2.59 9.15
N TYR A 109 -11.04 1.65 8.60
CA TYR A 109 -11.30 1.60 7.15
C TYR A 109 -11.98 2.86 6.62
N SER A 110 -13.02 3.34 7.30
CA SER A 110 -13.76 4.54 6.89
C SER A 110 -12.88 5.79 6.88
N VAL A 111 -12.04 5.97 7.91
CA VAL A 111 -11.07 7.07 7.97
C VAL A 111 -10.05 6.98 6.85
N VAL A 112 -9.44 5.80 6.66
CA VAL A 112 -8.43 5.57 5.61
C VAL A 112 -9.02 5.84 4.23
N LYS A 113 -10.21 5.31 3.93
CA LYS A 113 -10.89 5.53 2.66
C LYS A 113 -11.16 7.01 2.39
N ALA A 114 -11.68 7.74 3.38
CA ALA A 114 -12.00 9.15 3.24
C ALA A 114 -10.75 10.00 3.03
N GLU A 115 -9.70 9.77 3.82
CA GLU A 115 -8.47 10.55 3.75
C GLU A 115 -7.62 10.21 2.53
N TYR A 116 -7.62 8.96 2.06
CA TYR A 116 -6.91 8.59 0.82
C TYR A 116 -7.53 9.27 -0.40
N ALA A 117 -8.86 9.28 -0.50
CA ALA A 117 -9.56 10.00 -1.56
C ALA A 117 -9.29 11.50 -1.50
N LYS A 118 -9.32 12.09 -0.30
CA LYS A 118 -9.14 13.53 -0.10
C LYS A 118 -7.70 14.01 -0.32
N GLN A 119 -6.70 13.27 0.15
CA GLN A 119 -5.30 13.72 0.18
C GLN A 119 -4.51 13.27 -1.05
N PHE A 120 -4.88 12.15 -1.66
CA PHE A 120 -4.07 11.51 -2.70
C PHE A 120 -4.83 11.20 -3.98
N ASP A 121 -6.15 11.46 -4.04
CA ASP A 121 -7.02 11.01 -5.14
C ASP A 121 -6.95 9.48 -5.36
N LEU A 122 -6.84 8.74 -4.26
CA LEU A 122 -6.71 7.28 -4.29
C LEU A 122 -7.98 6.61 -3.76
N VAL A 123 -8.38 5.53 -4.45
CA VAL A 123 -9.51 4.71 -4.06
C VAL A 123 -9.04 3.53 -3.21
N VAL A 124 -9.62 3.39 -2.03
CA VAL A 124 -9.45 2.21 -1.18
C VAL A 124 -10.59 1.23 -1.45
N LEU A 125 -10.24 0.05 -1.98
CA LEU A 125 -11.18 -1.03 -2.31
C LEU A 125 -11.73 -1.70 -1.04
N ASP A 126 -12.60 -2.69 -1.23
CA ASP A 126 -13.15 -3.45 -0.10
C ASP A 126 -12.05 -4.26 0.59
N PRO A 127 -11.99 -4.26 1.93
CA PRO A 127 -10.94 -4.95 2.66
C PRO A 127 -11.21 -6.45 2.72
N ALA A 128 -10.13 -7.25 2.75
CA ALA A 128 -10.21 -8.66 3.08
C ALA A 128 -10.80 -8.87 4.50
N PRO A 129 -11.49 -10.00 4.77
CA PRO A 129 -12.08 -10.24 6.09
C PRO A 129 -11.04 -10.55 7.18
N MET A 130 -9.80 -10.85 6.81
CA MET A 130 -8.69 -11.22 7.70
C MET A 130 -8.20 -10.02 8.53
N ASN A 131 -7.59 -10.33 9.68
CA ASN A 131 -6.88 -9.37 10.50
C ASN A 131 -5.46 -9.89 10.73
N ASP A 132 -4.51 -9.38 9.94
CA ASP A 132 -3.08 -9.63 10.12
C ASP A 132 -2.49 -8.50 10.98
N THR A 133 -2.27 -8.79 12.26
CA THR A 133 -1.84 -7.79 13.26
C THR A 133 -0.53 -8.20 13.93
N GLN A 134 0.16 -7.21 14.49
CA GLN A 134 1.46 -7.43 15.13
C GLN A 134 1.33 -8.34 16.35
N ALA A 135 2.23 -9.32 16.45
CA ALA A 135 2.32 -10.23 17.59
C ALA A 135 3.77 -10.56 17.90
N LEU A 136 4.04 -10.92 19.17
CA LEU A 136 5.29 -11.55 19.57
C LEU A 136 5.09 -13.06 19.60
N ALA A 137 5.99 -13.79 18.95
CA ALA A 137 5.99 -15.25 18.91
C ALA A 137 7.33 -15.79 19.41
N THR A 138 7.31 -17.00 19.98
CA THR A 138 8.50 -17.70 20.43
C THR A 138 8.30 -19.21 20.35
N THR A 139 9.38 -19.98 20.51
CA THR A 139 9.30 -21.45 20.51
C THR A 139 8.65 -21.96 21.80
N ARG A 140 7.99 -23.13 21.73
CA ARG A 140 7.40 -23.78 22.92
C ARG A 140 8.43 -24.05 24.00
N VAL A 141 9.66 -24.38 23.60
CA VAL A 141 10.79 -24.65 24.52
C VAL A 141 11.16 -23.38 25.28
N LEU A 142 11.31 -22.25 24.60
CA LEU A 142 11.65 -20.97 25.23
C LEU A 142 10.50 -20.48 26.13
N ALA A 143 9.26 -20.61 25.66
CA ALA A 143 8.08 -20.27 26.44
C ALA A 143 8.01 -21.09 27.74
N ALA A 144 8.25 -22.40 27.69
CA ALA A 144 8.29 -23.25 28.88
C ALA A 144 9.45 -22.88 29.82
N LYS A 145 10.66 -22.66 29.28
CA LYS A 145 11.87 -22.33 30.04
C LYS A 145 11.73 -21.04 30.86
N TYR A 146 11.07 -20.02 30.29
CA TYR A 146 10.91 -18.71 30.94
C TYR A 146 9.50 -18.45 31.46
N GLY A 147 8.59 -19.44 31.40
CA GLY A 147 7.21 -19.31 31.88
C GLY A 147 6.36 -18.31 31.09
N LEU A 148 6.60 -18.15 29.79
CA LEU A 148 5.95 -17.12 28.96
C LEU A 148 4.55 -17.56 28.54
N ARG A 149 3.52 -16.89 29.07
CA ARG A 149 2.12 -17.08 28.65
C ARG A 149 1.45 -15.78 28.21
N THR A 150 1.94 -14.65 28.72
CA THR A 150 1.40 -13.32 28.47
C THR A 150 2.49 -12.36 27.99
N LEU A 151 2.07 -11.22 27.44
CA LEU A 151 3.00 -10.13 27.10
C LEU A 151 3.69 -9.56 28.35
N SER A 152 3.01 -9.56 29.50
CA SER A 152 3.62 -9.17 30.78
C SER A 152 4.74 -10.13 31.21
N ASP A 153 4.55 -11.45 31.05
CA ASP A 153 5.62 -12.42 31.32
C ASP A 153 6.83 -12.18 30.41
N CYS A 154 6.56 -11.93 29.12
CA CYS A 154 7.60 -11.60 28.14
C CYS A 154 8.34 -10.31 28.51
N SER A 155 7.62 -9.26 28.91
CA SER A 155 8.20 -7.99 29.34
C SER A 155 9.17 -8.17 30.53
N HIS A 156 8.75 -8.92 31.55
CA HIS A 156 9.60 -9.20 32.71
C HIS A 156 10.82 -10.07 32.36
N ALA A 157 10.64 -11.03 31.44
CA ALA A 157 11.72 -11.91 30.99
C ALA A 157 12.64 -11.26 29.94
N ALA A 158 12.25 -10.13 29.33
CA ALA A 158 12.96 -9.51 28.21
C ALA A 158 14.47 -9.35 28.41
N PRO A 159 15.00 -8.96 29.59
CA PRO A 159 16.46 -8.87 29.82
C PRO A 159 17.24 -10.19 29.65
N LYS A 160 16.53 -11.33 29.56
CA LYS A 160 17.09 -12.67 29.32
C LYS A 160 16.79 -13.19 27.91
N LEU A 161 16.09 -12.40 27.09
CA LEU A 161 15.62 -12.76 25.76
C LEU A 161 16.22 -11.82 24.71
N ARG A 162 16.32 -12.31 23.48
CA ARG A 162 16.67 -11.50 22.31
C ARG A 162 15.43 -11.35 21.43
N LEU A 163 15.21 -10.15 20.90
CA LEU A 163 14.11 -9.85 19.99
C LEU A 163 14.61 -9.91 18.55
N GLY A 164 14.06 -10.81 17.75
CA GLY A 164 14.14 -10.74 16.28
C GLY A 164 12.96 -9.93 15.74
N ALA A 165 13.22 -8.82 15.07
CA ALA A 165 12.16 -7.96 14.55
C ALA A 165 12.61 -7.14 13.34
N PRO A 166 11.70 -6.80 12.41
CA PRO A 166 12.00 -5.84 11.37
C PRO A 166 12.15 -4.44 11.98
N HIS A 167 12.97 -3.60 11.35
CA HIS A 167 13.25 -2.25 11.82
C HIS A 167 12.00 -1.41 12.08
N GLU A 168 10.96 -1.61 11.26
CA GLU A 168 9.70 -0.88 11.39
C GLU A 168 9.01 -1.14 12.74
N PHE A 169 9.04 -2.38 13.23
CA PHE A 169 8.41 -2.76 14.50
C PHE A 169 9.01 -2.01 15.69
N LEU A 170 10.30 -1.67 15.63
CA LEU A 170 11.00 -0.96 16.71
C LEU A 170 10.59 0.52 16.80
N LYS A 171 10.05 1.09 15.73
CA LYS A 171 9.77 2.53 15.63
C LYS A 171 8.29 2.87 15.61
N ARG A 172 7.44 1.94 15.18
CA ARG A 172 6.00 2.17 15.06
C ARG A 172 5.34 2.45 16.40
N PRO A 173 4.38 3.40 16.48
CA PRO A 173 3.62 3.66 17.70
C PRO A 173 2.85 2.44 18.23
N ASP A 174 2.39 1.57 17.32
CA ASP A 174 1.71 0.29 17.60
C ASP A 174 2.67 -0.92 17.61
N GLY A 175 3.99 -0.68 17.52
CA GLY A 175 5.03 -1.70 17.65
C GLY A 175 5.60 -1.79 19.07
N LEU A 176 6.92 -1.95 19.19
CA LEU A 176 7.61 -2.03 20.47
C LEU A 176 7.33 -0.82 21.41
N PRO A 177 7.33 0.44 20.93
CA PRO A 177 6.91 1.59 21.76
C PRO A 177 5.50 1.42 22.37
N GLY A 178 4.55 0.90 21.60
CA GLY A 178 3.19 0.63 22.07
C GLY A 178 3.14 -0.44 23.16
N LEU A 179 3.92 -1.50 22.99
CA LEU A 179 4.07 -2.56 24.01
C LEU A 179 4.68 -2.03 25.30
N ILE A 180 5.76 -1.22 25.21
CA ILE A 180 6.40 -0.59 26.37
C ILE A 180 5.39 0.31 27.10
N LYS A 181 4.61 1.11 26.36
CA LYS A 181 3.59 1.98 26.94
C LYS A 181 2.48 1.20 27.65
N ALA A 182 2.05 0.08 27.09
CA ALA A 182 0.92 -0.68 27.61
C ALA A 182 1.28 -1.63 28.78
N TYR A 183 2.46 -2.26 28.73
CA TYR A 183 2.84 -3.31 29.66
C TYR A 183 4.06 -2.98 30.52
N GLY A 184 4.75 -1.85 30.25
CA GLY A 184 6.05 -1.55 30.81
C GLY A 184 7.15 -2.50 30.30
N GLY A 185 8.41 -2.21 30.63
CA GLY A 185 9.55 -3.11 30.40
C GLY A 185 9.97 -3.30 28.93
N PHE A 186 10.14 -4.56 28.49
CA PHE A 186 10.70 -4.96 27.20
C PHE A 186 12.16 -4.50 26.92
N ALA A 187 12.98 -4.42 27.96
CA ALA A 187 14.43 -4.21 27.83
C ALA A 187 15.11 -5.51 27.39
N PHE A 188 14.99 -5.86 26.10
CA PHE A 188 15.59 -7.07 25.55
C PHE A 188 17.13 -7.07 25.69
N ALA A 189 17.72 -8.25 25.96
CA ALA A 189 19.16 -8.43 26.04
C ALA A 189 19.89 -8.05 24.73
N GLY A 190 19.16 -8.11 23.61
CA GLY A 190 19.61 -7.64 22.32
C GLY A 190 18.48 -7.65 21.31
N VAL A 191 18.63 -6.86 20.26
CA VAL A 191 17.72 -6.83 19.12
C VAL A 191 18.48 -7.29 17.88
N VAL A 192 17.95 -8.29 17.20
CA VAL A 192 18.42 -8.74 15.89
C VAL A 192 17.47 -8.15 14.87
N LEU A 193 18.01 -7.34 13.96
CA LEU A 193 17.24 -6.80 12.85
C LEU A 193 17.14 -7.89 11.79
N ASP A 194 15.92 -8.39 11.62
CA ASP A 194 15.63 -9.43 10.64
C ASP A 194 14.76 -8.89 9.51
N ASP A 195 15.03 -9.39 8.32
CA ASP A 195 14.08 -9.31 7.22
C ASP A 195 12.78 -10.03 7.61
N ILE A 196 11.63 -9.53 7.15
CA ILE A 196 10.34 -10.10 7.52
C ILE A 196 10.23 -11.59 7.13
N GLY A 197 10.86 -11.99 6.02
CA GLY A 197 10.92 -13.37 5.54
C GLY A 197 11.88 -14.28 6.31
N LEU A 198 12.76 -13.73 7.16
CA LEU A 198 13.76 -14.49 7.92
C LEU A 198 13.38 -14.70 9.39
N LYS A 199 12.31 -14.06 9.88
CA LYS A 199 11.93 -14.09 11.31
C LYS A 199 11.76 -15.50 11.90
N TYR A 200 11.28 -16.46 11.10
CA TYR A 200 11.13 -17.85 11.57
C TYR A 200 12.45 -18.60 11.61
N LYS A 201 13.36 -18.35 10.66
CA LYS A 201 14.71 -18.92 10.69
C LYS A 201 15.51 -18.40 11.89
N ALA A 202 15.26 -17.15 12.29
CA ALA A 202 15.88 -16.58 13.49
C ALA A 202 15.46 -17.28 14.80
N LEU A 203 14.42 -18.13 14.79
CA LEU A 203 14.04 -18.96 15.94
C LEU A 203 14.80 -20.30 16.01
N GLU A 204 15.56 -20.65 14.97
CA GLU A 204 16.35 -21.89 14.90
C GLU A 204 17.78 -21.72 15.43
N THR A 205 18.22 -20.48 15.67
CA THR A 205 19.55 -20.11 16.17
C THR A 205 19.54 -19.81 17.66
#